data_AF-A0A0W8EAG0-F1
#
_entry.id   AF-A0A0W8EAG0-F1
#
_cell.length_a   1.000
_cell.length_b   1.000
_cell.length_c   1.000
_cell.angle_alpha   90.00
_cell.angle_beta   90.00
_cell.angle_gamma   90.00
#
_symmetry.space_group_name_H-M   'P 1'
#
loop_
_entity.id
_entity.type
_entity.pdbx_description
1 polymer ?
#
loop_
_entity_poly.entity_id
_entity_poly.type
_entity_poly.pdbx_seq_one_letter_code
_entity_poly.pdbx_strand_id
1 'polypeptide(L)' 'MATCEDCFLYTPLDDKEGTCTINGPVPASREAERCPSRTYRPKT' A
#
# COMPACT_ATOMS: atom_id res chain seq x y z
N MET A 1 1.84 9.60 9.01
CA MET A 1 0.88 9.54 7.88
C MET A 1 0.69 8.08 7.52
N ALA A 2 -0.49 7.68 7.06
CA ALA A 2 -0.73 6.29 6.63
C ALA A 2 0.00 5.97 5.33
N THR A 3 0.43 4.72 5.18
CA THR A 3 1.26 4.21 4.08
C THR A 3 0.62 3.01 3.40
N CYS A 4 1.25 2.49 2.35
CA CYS A 4 0.81 1.24 1.69
C CYS A 4 0.83 0.05 2.66
N GLU A 5 1.78 -0.01 3.59
CA GLU A 5 1.84 -1.06 4.61
C GLU A 5 0.55 -1.15 5.45
N ASP A 6 -0.04 0.02 5.72
CA ASP A 6 -1.29 0.19 6.48
C ASP A 6 -2.54 -0.12 5.65
N CYS A 7 -2.41 -0.48 4.36
CA CYS A 7 -3.54 -0.68 3.45
C CYS A 7 -3.97 -2.15 3.38
N PHE A 8 -5.26 -2.45 3.54
CA PHE A 8 -5.85 -3.79 3.41
C PHE A 8 -5.51 -4.49 2.08
N LEU A 9 -5.31 -3.70 1.01
CA LEU A 9 -5.00 -4.19 -0.33
C LEU A 9 -3.49 -4.49 -0.52
N TYR A 10 -2.66 -4.28 0.48
CA TYR A 10 -1.22 -4.48 0.43
C TYR A 10 -0.82 -5.84 1.02
N THR A 11 -0.12 -6.63 0.20
CA THR A 11 0.51 -7.88 0.61
C THR A 11 2.03 -7.69 0.62
N PRO A 12 2.73 -7.89 1.76
CA PRO A 12 4.17 -7.75 1.83
C PRO A 12 4.89 -8.83 1.00
N LEU A 13 5.97 -8.45 0.33
CA LEU A 13 6.89 -9.39 -0.33
C LEU A 13 8.22 -9.47 0.44
N ASP A 14 8.70 -8.32 0.92
CA ASP A 14 9.87 -8.19 1.80
C ASP A 14 9.69 -6.98 2.76
N ASP A 15 10.76 -6.62 3.47
CA ASP A 15 10.76 -5.54 4.47
C ASP A 15 10.59 -4.13 3.88
N LYS A 16 10.70 -3.94 2.56
CA LYS A 16 10.66 -2.63 1.87
C LYS A 16 9.55 -2.54 0.84
N GLU A 17 9.19 -3.65 0.24
CA GLU A 17 8.26 -3.71 -0.89
C GLU A 17 7.19 -4.79 -0.70
N GLY A 18 6.10 -4.58 -1.42
CA GLY A 18 5.00 -5.52 -1.50
C GLY A 18 4.17 -5.25 -2.74
N THR A 19 3.02 -5.91 -2.80
CA THR A 19 2.10 -5.79 -3.92
C THR A 19 0.79 -5.20 -3.43
N CYS A 20 0.35 -4.12 -4.08
CA CYS A 20 -1.02 -3.63 -4.02
C CYS A 20 -1.85 -4.43 -5.03
N THR A 21 -2.98 -5.01 -4.60
CA THR A 21 -3.86 -5.80 -5.48
C THR A 21 -4.33 -5.06 -6.73
N ILE A 22 -4.39 -3.72 -6.69
CA ILE A 22 -4.87 -2.88 -7.79
C ILE A 22 -3.72 -2.33 -8.63
N ASN A 23 -2.62 -1.92 -8.00
CA ASN A 23 -1.54 -1.16 -8.65
C ASN A 23 -0.25 -1.96 -8.87
N GLY A 24 -0.21 -3.22 -8.45
CA GLY A 24 0.98 -4.05 -8.55
C GLY A 24 2.04 -3.68 -7.50
N PRO A 25 3.34 -3.87 -7.81
CA PRO A 25 4.44 -3.63 -6.87
C PRO A 25 4.48 -2.17 -6.38
N VAL A 26 4.55 -1.99 -5.07
CA VAL A 26 4.66 -0.68 -4.42
C VAL A 26 5.54 -0.76 -3.15
N PRO A 27 6.30 0.31 -2.84
CA PRO A 27 7.01 0.38 -1.56
C PRO A 27 6.03 0.41 -0.38
N ALA A 28 6.38 -0.27 0.72
CA ALA A 28 5.61 -0.27 1.96
C ALA A 28 5.35 1.15 2.48
N SER A 29 6.39 2.00 2.41
CA SER A 29 6.41 3.38 2.92
C SER A 29 5.71 4.42 2.04
N ARG A 30 5.16 4.04 0.88
CA ARG A 30 4.46 4.99 0.00
C ARG A 30 3.23 5.54 0.71
N GLU A 31 3.16 6.87 0.85
CA GLU A 31 2.05 7.58 1.50
C GLU A 31 0.70 7.29 0.83
N ALA A 32 -0.33 7.03 1.64
CA ALA A 32 -1.69 6.74 1.18
C ALA A 32 -2.30 7.88 0.33
N GLU A 33 -1.93 9.13 0.62
CA GLU A 33 -2.35 10.32 -0.15
C GLU A 33 -1.89 10.28 -1.61
N ARG A 34 -0.83 9.52 -1.90
CA ARG A 34 -0.28 9.31 -3.25
C ARG A 34 -0.86 8.08 -3.95
N CYS A 35 -1.92 7.47 -3.40
CA CYS A 35 -2.56 6.32 -4.02
C CYS A 35 -3.23 6.73 -5.35
N PRO A 36 -2.76 6.25 -6.52
CA PRO A 36 -3.24 6.71 -7.83
C PRO A 36 -4.72 6.36 -8.05
N SER A 37 -5.17 5.23 -7.53
CA SER A 37 -6.56 4.78 -7.65
C SER A 37 -7.49 5.40 -6.59
N ARG A 38 -6.96 6.13 -5.60
CA ARG A 38 -7.72 6.63 -4.43
C ARG A 38 -8.51 5.53 -3.71
N THR A 39 -8.01 4.30 -3.75
CA THR A 39 -8.65 3.11 -3.17
C THR A 39 -8.00 2.68 -1.86
N TYR A 40 -7.24 3.55 -1.21
CA TYR A 40 -6.67 3.26 0.09
C TYR A 40 -7.76 2.80 1.07
N ARG A 41 -7.53 1.66 1.71
CA ARG A 41 -8.41 1.09 2.74
C ARG A 41 -7.54 0.74 3.94
N PRO A 42 -7.70 1.36 5.10
CA PRO A 42 -6.88 1.03 6.26
C PRO A 42 -7.11 -0.43 6.67
N LYS A 43 -6.04 -1.11 7.10
CA LYS A 43 -6.15 -2.30 7.93
C LYS A 43 -6.73 -1.83 9.27
N THR A 44 -7.88 -2.40 9.66
CA THR A 44 -8.55 -2.13 10.94
C THR A 44 -7.63 -2.29 12.13
#